data_AF-W7VVQ0-F1
#
_entry.id   AF-W7VVQ0-F1
#
_cell.length_a   1.000
_cell.length_b   1.000
_cell.length_c   1.000
_cell.angle_alpha   90.00
_cell.angle_beta   90.00
_cell.angle_gamma   90.00
#
_symmetry.space_group_name_H-M   'P 1'
#
loop_
_entity.id
_entity.type
_entity.pdbx_description
1 polymer ?
#
loop_
_entity_poly.entity_id
_entity_poly.type
_entity_poly.pdbx_seq_one_letter_code
_entity_poly.pdbx_strand_id
1 'polypeptide(L)'
;MALPAEQKGTHMSRFVAWLDALSASGKPLDATALRDELAVMLDKLHAVEGRIEARFPFFIRKHAPVSGVSSLLDYQGAWIAEHRAGSGTTVWCEVVVPVKSLCPCSKEISDYGAHNQRSHVTIRAEVHGELGFEALVRFAEASASSEIWGLLKRPDEKWITERAYENPKFVEDLVRDVALRLNADARIGRYRVEVENFESIHNHSAFAVIERE
;
A
#
# COMPACT_ATOMS: atom_id res chain seq x y z
N MET A 1 -1.68 21.27 7.30
CA MET A 1 -1.15 22.64 7.13
C MET A 1 -0.59 23.06 8.48
N ALA A 2 0.63 23.57 8.51
CA ALA A 2 1.13 24.26 9.71
C ALA A 2 0.55 25.70 9.68
N LEU A 3 -0.05 26.14 10.78
CA LEU A 3 -0.55 27.51 10.91
C LEU A 3 0.56 28.34 11.58
N PRO A 4 0.99 29.47 11.00
CA PRO A 4 1.92 30.37 11.67
C PRO A 4 1.35 30.84 13.01
N ALA A 5 2.22 31.03 14.00
CA ALA A 5 1.81 31.38 15.37
C ALA A 5 0.98 32.67 15.44
N GLU A 6 1.18 33.58 14.48
CA GLU A 6 0.48 34.85 14.34
C GLU A 6 -0.92 34.78 13.70
N GLN A 7 -1.36 33.64 13.14
CA GLN A 7 -2.69 33.51 12.54
C GLN A 7 -3.70 32.87 13.50
N LYS A 8 -4.89 33.50 13.63
CA LYS A 8 -5.97 33.01 14.53
C LYS A 8 -6.72 31.77 14.03
N GLY A 9 -6.64 31.43 12.74
CA GLY A 9 -7.33 30.26 12.20
C GLY A 9 -7.16 30.10 10.70
N THR A 10 -7.39 28.87 10.23
CA THR A 10 -7.39 28.54 8.80
C THR A 10 -8.71 29.00 8.14
N HIS A 11 -8.67 29.38 6.87
CA HIS A 11 -9.89 29.63 6.10
C HIS A 11 -10.50 28.31 5.61
N MET A 12 -11.22 27.60 6.48
CA MET A 12 -11.74 26.24 6.23
C MET A 12 -12.58 26.10 4.94
N SER A 13 -13.36 27.11 4.56
CA SER A 13 -14.15 27.08 3.33
C SER A 13 -13.31 27.03 2.04
N ARG A 14 -12.04 27.46 2.10
CA ARG A 14 -11.13 27.42 0.95
C ARG A 14 -10.74 26.00 0.56
N PHE A 15 -10.75 25.05 1.49
CA PHE A 15 -10.49 23.63 1.20
C PHE A 15 -11.61 23.03 0.35
N VAL A 16 -12.86 23.25 0.74
CA VAL A 16 -14.02 22.73 0.00
C VAL A 16 -14.08 23.34 -1.40
N ALA A 17 -13.87 24.66 -1.52
CA ALA A 17 -13.83 25.33 -2.81
C ALA A 17 -12.70 24.83 -3.73
N TRP A 18 -11.54 24.49 -3.16
CA TRP A 18 -10.44 23.87 -3.90
C TRP A 18 -10.81 22.44 -4.34
N LEU A 19 -11.40 21.62 -3.46
CA LEU A 19 -11.82 20.26 -3.78
C LEU A 19 -12.90 20.21 -4.86
N ASP A 20 -13.88 21.12 -4.81
CA ASP A 20 -14.91 21.25 -5.84
C ASP A 20 -14.31 21.62 -7.20
N ALA A 21 -13.31 22.52 -7.22
CA ALA A 21 -12.60 22.90 -8.44
C ALA A 21 -11.78 21.72 -9.02
N LEU A 22 -11.12 20.94 -8.16
CA LEU A 22 -10.40 19.73 -8.56
C LEU A 22 -11.36 18.71 -9.18
N SER A 23 -12.51 18.45 -8.52
CA SER A 23 -13.55 17.55 -9.02
C SER A 23 -14.10 18.01 -10.38
N ALA A 24 -14.40 19.30 -10.52
CA ALA A 24 -14.90 19.88 -11.76
C ALA A 24 -13.89 19.83 -12.93
N SER A 25 -12.59 19.71 -12.64
CA SER A 25 -11.55 19.62 -13.67
C SER A 25 -11.60 18.31 -14.47
N GLY A 26 -12.20 17.25 -13.91
CA GLY A 26 -12.26 15.91 -14.53
C GLY A 26 -10.89 15.24 -14.73
N LYS A 27 -9.80 15.82 -14.22
CA LYS A 27 -8.45 15.26 -14.36
C LYS A 27 -8.29 14.05 -13.43
N PRO A 28 -7.75 12.93 -13.93
CA PRO A 28 -7.35 11.82 -13.06
C PRO A 28 -6.34 12.28 -12.01
N LEU A 29 -6.51 11.80 -10.79
CA LEU A 29 -5.59 12.10 -9.71
C LEU A 29 -4.44 11.08 -9.70
N ASP A 30 -3.31 11.47 -10.29
CA ASP A 30 -2.04 10.76 -10.19
C ASP A 30 -1.03 11.50 -9.29
N ALA A 31 0.18 10.96 -9.15
CA ALA A 31 1.24 11.55 -8.35
C ALA A 31 1.61 12.98 -8.76
N THR A 32 1.61 13.27 -10.06
CA THR A 32 1.97 14.59 -10.61
C THR A 32 0.84 15.57 -10.36
N ALA A 33 -0.40 15.18 -10.67
CA ALA A 33 -1.59 15.98 -10.40
C ALA A 33 -1.70 16.34 -8.92
N LEU A 34 -1.46 15.38 -8.00
CA LEU A 34 -1.53 15.65 -6.57
C LEU A 34 -0.45 16.65 -6.11
N ARG A 35 0.76 16.58 -6.69
CA ARG A 35 1.85 17.55 -6.42
C ARG A 35 1.46 18.96 -6.85
N ASP A 36 0.93 19.10 -8.05
CA ASP A 36 0.55 20.40 -8.62
C ASP A 36 -0.63 21.00 -7.83
N GLU A 37 -1.61 20.17 -7.46
CA GLU A 37 -2.75 20.59 -6.66
C GLU A 37 -2.37 20.98 -5.22
N LEU A 38 -1.33 20.36 -4.66
CA LEU A 38 -0.77 20.81 -3.38
C LEU A 38 -0.22 22.25 -3.48
N ALA A 39 0.49 22.58 -4.56
CA ALA A 39 0.98 23.94 -4.77
C ALA A 39 -0.17 24.95 -4.92
N VAL A 40 -1.22 24.59 -5.67
CA VAL A 40 -2.43 25.42 -5.83
C VAL A 40 -3.14 25.62 -4.49
N MET A 41 -3.27 24.57 -3.68
CA MET A 41 -3.88 24.64 -2.35
C MET A 41 -3.08 25.57 -1.43
N LEU A 42 -1.75 25.43 -1.39
CA LEU A 42 -0.88 26.27 -0.55
C LEU A 42 -0.99 27.75 -0.92
N ASP A 43 -0.99 28.08 -2.20
CA ASP A 43 -1.17 29.46 -2.70
C ASP A 43 -2.53 30.04 -2.27
N LYS A 44 -3.62 29.29 -2.50
CA LYS A 44 -4.98 29.68 -2.10
C LYS A 44 -5.14 29.91 -0.60
N LEU A 45 -4.40 29.17 0.21
CA LEU A 45 -4.46 29.27 1.67
C LEU A 45 -3.40 30.20 2.27
N HIS A 46 -2.49 30.74 1.45
CA HIS A 46 -1.33 31.51 1.90
C HIS A 46 -0.51 30.77 2.96
N ALA A 47 -0.29 29.47 2.72
CA ALA A 47 0.44 28.59 3.61
C ALA A 47 1.79 28.18 3.03
N VAL A 48 2.79 28.04 3.89
CA VAL A 48 4.15 27.62 3.50
C VAL A 48 4.37 26.11 3.64
N GLU A 49 3.47 25.40 4.30
CA GLU A 49 3.53 23.95 4.51
C GLU A 49 2.14 23.31 4.48
N GLY A 50 2.06 22.11 3.92
CA GLY A 50 0.78 21.45 3.73
C GLY A 50 0.90 19.99 3.34
N ARG A 51 -0.23 19.30 3.44
CA ARG A 51 -0.36 17.90 3.07
C ARG A 51 -1.75 17.69 2.46
N ILE A 52 -1.79 16.96 1.35
CA ILE A 52 -3.01 16.42 0.78
C ILE A 52 -2.88 14.90 0.76
N GLU A 53 -3.98 14.23 1.07
CA GLU A 53 -4.08 12.79 1.08
C GLU A 53 -5.38 12.35 0.43
N ALA A 54 -5.27 11.50 -0.59
CA ALA A 54 -6.40 10.89 -1.26
C ALA A 54 -6.30 9.37 -1.07
N ARG A 55 -7.25 8.80 -0.30
CA ARG A 55 -7.36 7.36 -0.06
C ARG A 55 -8.57 6.81 -0.77
N PHE A 56 -8.40 5.70 -1.49
CA PHE A 56 -9.48 5.09 -2.25
C PHE A 56 -9.22 3.60 -2.48
N PRO A 57 -10.29 2.80 -2.62
CA PRO A 57 -10.15 1.47 -3.18
C PRO A 57 -9.75 1.57 -4.65
N PHE A 58 -8.85 0.71 -5.10
CA PHE A 58 -8.57 0.50 -6.51
C PHE A 58 -8.60 -1.01 -6.81
N PHE A 59 -8.76 -1.35 -8.08
CA PHE A 59 -9.01 -2.73 -8.48
C PHE A 59 -7.98 -3.18 -9.52
N ILE A 60 -7.35 -4.33 -9.29
CA ILE A 60 -6.51 -4.98 -10.29
C ILE A 60 -7.24 -6.22 -10.81
N ARG A 61 -7.26 -6.39 -12.14
CA ARG A 61 -7.74 -7.61 -12.77
C ARG A 61 -6.69 -8.71 -12.62
N LYS A 62 -7.06 -9.80 -11.95
CA LYS A 62 -6.21 -10.97 -11.75
C LYS A 62 -6.74 -12.16 -12.55
N HIS A 63 -5.81 -12.97 -13.03
CA HIS A 63 -6.09 -14.28 -13.64
C HIS A 63 -5.69 -15.38 -12.67
N ALA A 64 -6.60 -16.32 -12.42
CA ALA A 64 -6.32 -17.46 -11.55
C ALA A 64 -5.17 -18.33 -12.14
N PRO A 65 -4.31 -18.89 -11.29
CA PRO A 65 -3.01 -19.44 -11.71
C PRO A 65 -3.12 -20.70 -12.59
N VAL A 66 -4.22 -21.45 -12.51
CA VAL A 66 -4.40 -22.70 -13.26
C VAL A 66 -5.52 -22.56 -14.29
N SER A 67 -6.70 -22.13 -13.88
CA SER A 67 -7.87 -22.03 -14.76
C SER A 67 -7.87 -20.78 -15.63
N GLY A 68 -7.07 -19.77 -15.29
CA GLY A 68 -7.04 -18.48 -15.98
C GLY A 68 -8.28 -17.61 -15.76
N VAL A 69 -9.25 -18.05 -14.93
CA VAL A 69 -10.50 -17.30 -14.70
C VAL A 69 -10.17 -15.91 -14.17
N SER A 70 -10.76 -14.90 -14.81
CA SER A 70 -10.49 -13.51 -14.51
C SER A 70 -11.44 -13.00 -13.43
N SER A 71 -10.90 -12.28 -12.44
CA SER A 71 -11.69 -11.54 -11.44
C SER A 71 -11.02 -10.23 -11.07
N LEU A 72 -11.78 -9.29 -10.53
CA LEU A 72 -11.22 -8.12 -9.86
C LEU A 72 -10.85 -8.49 -8.43
N LEU A 73 -9.76 -7.92 -7.96
CA LEU A 73 -9.42 -7.85 -6.53
C LEU A 73 -9.26 -6.39 -6.15
N ASP A 74 -9.84 -6.01 -5.03
CA ASP A 74 -9.71 -4.68 -4.43
C ASP A 74 -8.47 -4.57 -3.53
N TYR A 75 -7.90 -3.37 -3.53
CA TYR A 75 -6.78 -2.97 -2.68
C TYR A 75 -7.08 -1.57 -2.16
N GLN A 76 -6.48 -1.16 -1.04
CA GLN A 76 -6.54 0.24 -0.61
C GLN A 76 -5.29 0.96 -1.12
N GLY A 77 -5.49 2.07 -1.81
CA GLY A 77 -4.42 2.94 -2.29
C GLY A 77 -4.49 4.31 -1.66
N ALA A 78 -3.34 4.97 -1.52
CA ALA A 78 -3.28 6.38 -1.19
C ALA A 78 -2.20 7.11 -1.99
N TRP A 79 -2.56 8.28 -2.50
CA TRP A 79 -1.59 9.30 -2.90
C TRP A 79 -1.48 10.34 -1.78
N ILE A 80 -0.25 10.62 -1.34
CA ILE A 80 0.02 11.58 -0.27
C ILE A 80 1.07 12.57 -0.76
N ALA A 81 0.72 13.84 -0.91
CA ALA A 81 1.66 14.91 -1.21
C ALA A 81 1.89 15.74 0.04
N GLU A 82 3.15 15.97 0.40
CA GLU A 82 3.56 16.76 1.55
C GLU A 82 4.60 17.79 1.14
N HIS A 83 4.38 19.04 1.51
CA HIS A 83 5.31 20.14 1.29
C HIS A 83 5.74 20.71 2.63
N ARG A 84 7.06 20.75 2.84
CA ARG A 84 7.68 21.36 4.03
C ARG A 84 8.60 22.50 3.62
N ALA A 85 8.65 23.54 4.45
CA ALA A 85 9.51 24.69 4.20
C ALA A 85 10.97 24.22 4.19
N GLY A 86 11.70 24.54 3.11
CA GLY A 86 13.11 24.18 2.93
C GLY A 86 13.39 22.78 2.36
N SER A 87 12.41 21.87 2.33
CA SER A 87 12.60 20.48 1.82
C SER A 87 11.84 20.17 0.53
N GLY A 88 11.00 21.10 0.06
CA GLY A 88 10.21 20.94 -1.17
C GLY A 88 9.02 19.99 -0.99
N THR A 89 8.45 19.55 -2.12
CA THR A 89 7.29 18.65 -2.15
C THR A 89 7.72 17.20 -2.34
N THR A 90 7.39 16.36 -1.37
CA THR A 90 7.51 14.89 -1.47
C THR A 90 6.15 14.28 -1.83
N VAL A 91 6.15 13.27 -2.70
CA VAL A 91 4.94 12.48 -3.01
C VAL A 91 5.17 11.04 -2.58
N TRP A 92 4.22 10.51 -1.84
CA TRP A 92 4.20 9.13 -1.38
C TRP A 92 3.06 8.36 -2.05
N CYS A 93 3.38 7.13 -2.40
CA CYS A 93 2.45 6.10 -2.84
C CYS A 93 2.27 5.11 -1.69
N GLU A 94 1.04 4.89 -1.24
CA GLU A 94 0.73 3.90 -0.23
C GLU A 94 -0.22 2.84 -0.78
N VAL A 95 0.03 1.56 -0.49
CA VAL A 95 -0.88 0.46 -0.80
C VAL A 95 -1.04 -0.44 0.42
N VAL A 96 -2.26 -0.93 0.65
CA VAL A 96 -2.54 -2.03 1.58
C VAL A 96 -2.93 -3.24 0.74
N VAL A 97 -2.10 -4.28 0.83
CA VAL A 97 -2.17 -5.46 -0.03
C VAL A 97 -2.59 -6.67 0.80
N PRO A 98 -3.78 -7.23 0.58
CA PRO A 98 -4.20 -8.45 1.24
C PRO A 98 -3.49 -9.66 0.61
N VAL A 99 -2.83 -10.46 1.44
CA VAL A 99 -2.10 -11.66 1.02
C VAL A 99 -2.41 -12.84 1.93
N LYS A 100 -2.01 -14.05 1.50
CA LYS A 100 -2.04 -15.25 2.34
C LYS A 100 -0.65 -15.50 2.92
N SER A 101 -0.56 -15.65 4.24
CA SER A 101 0.64 -16.10 4.94
C SER A 101 0.41 -17.48 5.56
N LEU A 102 1.44 -18.31 5.59
CA LEU A 102 1.43 -19.63 6.21
C LEU A 102 2.64 -19.77 7.14
N CYS A 103 2.39 -20.20 8.37
CA CYS A 103 3.39 -20.19 9.43
C CYS A 103 4.42 -21.33 9.25
N PRO A 104 5.73 -21.02 9.12
CA PRO A 104 6.77 -22.04 9.06
C PRO A 104 6.81 -22.92 10.31
N CYS A 105 6.69 -22.31 11.50
CA CYS A 105 6.71 -23.03 12.77
C CYS A 105 5.60 -24.10 12.84
N SER A 106 4.38 -23.74 12.48
CA SER A 106 3.25 -24.69 12.50
C SER A 106 3.45 -25.86 11.55
N LYS A 107 4.02 -25.61 10.36
CA LYS A 107 4.35 -26.64 9.39
C LYS A 107 5.43 -27.59 9.91
N GLU A 108 6.44 -27.07 10.60
CA GLU A 108 7.57 -27.85 11.10
C GLU A 108 7.17 -28.82 12.21
N ILE A 109 6.27 -28.40 13.10
CA ILE A 109 5.90 -29.18 14.29
C ILE A 109 4.69 -30.12 14.11
N SER A 110 3.94 -29.96 13.01
CA SER A 110 2.69 -30.72 12.80
C SER A 110 2.91 -31.85 11.79
N ASP A 111 2.41 -33.05 12.09
CA ASP A 111 2.47 -34.20 11.17
C ASP A 111 1.75 -33.92 9.84
N TYR A 112 0.71 -33.07 9.87
CA TYR A 112 -0.06 -32.65 8.71
C TYR A 112 -0.65 -31.26 8.89
N GLY A 113 -0.73 -30.53 7.78
CA GLY A 113 -1.27 -29.18 7.74
C GLY A 113 -0.35 -28.13 8.38
N ALA A 114 -0.80 -26.89 8.32
CA ALA A 114 -0.17 -25.75 8.96
C ALA A 114 -1.18 -24.60 9.02
N HIS A 115 -1.23 -23.87 10.13
CA HIS A 115 -2.12 -22.71 10.19
C HIS A 115 -1.65 -21.63 9.20
N ASN A 116 -2.64 -20.98 8.62
CA ASN A 116 -2.48 -19.86 7.70
C ASN A 116 -3.57 -18.84 7.95
N GLN A 117 -3.36 -17.63 7.46
CA GLN A 117 -4.26 -16.51 7.70
C GLN A 117 -4.17 -15.48 6.57
N ARG A 118 -5.10 -14.53 6.63
CA ARG A 118 -4.97 -13.29 5.87
C ARG A 118 -3.94 -12.41 6.56
N SER A 119 -3.12 -11.75 5.75
CA SER A 119 -2.21 -10.70 6.19
C SER A 119 -2.41 -9.45 5.36
N HIS A 120 -2.14 -8.31 5.96
CA HIS A 120 -1.99 -7.05 5.23
C HIS A 120 -0.53 -6.67 5.15
N VAL A 121 -0.07 -6.38 3.92
CA VAL A 121 1.21 -5.73 3.68
C VAL A 121 0.92 -4.28 3.31
N THR A 122 1.27 -3.35 4.18
CA THR A 122 1.16 -1.91 3.92
C THR A 122 2.51 -1.40 3.46
N ILE A 123 2.60 -0.89 2.24
CA ILE A 123 3.81 -0.27 1.70
C ILE A 123 3.53 1.20 1.48
N ARG A 124 4.27 2.07 2.17
CA ARG A 124 4.33 3.51 1.88
C ARG A 124 5.71 3.84 1.34
N ALA A 125 5.79 4.32 0.11
CA ALA A 125 7.05 4.64 -0.55
C ALA A 125 7.03 6.06 -1.11
N GLU A 126 8.12 6.80 -0.91
CA GLU A 126 8.43 8.00 -1.67
C GLU A 126 8.75 7.57 -3.10
N VAL A 127 8.05 8.16 -4.06
CA VAL A 127 8.13 7.76 -5.47
C VAL A 127 8.83 8.81 -6.32
N HIS A 128 9.79 8.35 -7.12
CA HIS A 128 10.48 9.13 -8.12
C HIS A 128 10.06 8.65 -9.52
N GLY A 129 9.65 9.58 -10.38
CA GLY A 129 9.16 9.27 -11.73
C GLY A 129 7.82 8.53 -11.73
N GLU A 130 7.57 7.74 -12.78
CA GLU A 130 6.33 6.99 -12.94
C GLU A 130 6.40 5.63 -12.22
N LEU A 131 5.79 5.56 -11.03
CA LEU A 131 5.55 4.33 -10.28
C LEU A 131 4.08 4.27 -9.86
N GLY A 132 3.33 3.31 -10.40
CA GLY A 132 1.94 3.07 -10.04
C GLY A 132 1.75 2.15 -8.83
N PHE A 133 0.52 2.06 -8.34
CA PHE A 133 0.14 1.17 -7.25
C PHE A 133 0.42 -0.30 -7.56
N GLU A 134 0.28 -0.69 -8.83
CA GLU A 134 0.46 -2.06 -9.30
C GLU A 134 1.87 -2.59 -9.03
N ALA A 135 2.89 -1.73 -9.09
CA ALA A 135 4.27 -2.12 -8.81
C ALA A 135 4.44 -2.48 -7.33
N LEU A 136 3.91 -1.66 -6.42
CA LEU A 136 3.96 -1.92 -4.98
C LEU A 136 3.14 -3.15 -4.60
N VAL A 137 1.93 -3.29 -5.17
CA VAL A 137 1.12 -4.51 -5.04
C VAL A 137 1.95 -5.73 -5.44
N ARG A 138 2.66 -5.64 -6.57
CA ARG A 138 3.44 -6.77 -7.04
C ARG A 138 4.59 -7.12 -6.11
N PHE A 139 5.26 -6.13 -5.50
CA PHE A 139 6.30 -6.37 -4.50
C PHE A 139 5.79 -7.10 -3.27
N ALA A 140 4.63 -6.70 -2.74
CA ALA A 140 3.99 -7.38 -1.61
C ALA A 140 3.61 -8.82 -1.95
N GLU A 141 2.82 -9.00 -3.01
CA GLU A 141 2.26 -10.29 -3.36
C GLU A 141 3.32 -11.31 -3.83
N ALA A 142 4.36 -10.87 -4.55
CA ALA A 142 5.48 -11.74 -4.95
C ALA A 142 6.39 -12.13 -3.76
N SER A 143 6.21 -11.48 -2.61
CA SER A 143 6.93 -11.78 -1.37
C SER A 143 6.11 -12.63 -0.41
N ALA A 144 4.79 -12.70 -0.55
CA ALA A 144 3.90 -13.48 0.31
C ALA A 144 4.08 -15.01 0.16
N SER A 145 3.50 -15.79 1.08
CA SER A 145 3.40 -17.25 0.91
C SER A 145 2.58 -17.57 -0.35
N SER A 146 1.45 -16.87 -0.51
CA SER A 146 0.71 -16.78 -1.77
C SER A 146 -0.01 -15.44 -1.86
N GLU A 147 -0.18 -14.95 -3.08
CA GLU A 147 -1.17 -13.91 -3.37
C GLU A 147 -2.61 -14.47 -3.26
N ILE A 148 -3.61 -13.61 -3.40
CA ILE A 148 -5.04 -14.00 -3.34
C ILE A 148 -5.79 -13.60 -4.61
N TRP A 149 -6.93 -14.23 -4.84
CA TRP A 149 -7.81 -13.94 -5.98
C TRP A 149 -9.27 -13.91 -5.50
N GLY A 150 -10.09 -13.08 -6.15
CA GLY A 150 -11.52 -12.99 -5.83
C GLY A 150 -12.34 -14.18 -6.34
N LEU A 151 -11.88 -14.85 -7.39
CA LEU A 151 -12.55 -16.02 -7.97
C LEU A 151 -11.56 -17.13 -8.29
N LEU A 152 -11.86 -18.33 -7.81
CA LEU A 152 -11.04 -19.53 -7.97
C LEU A 152 -11.90 -20.72 -8.44
N LYS A 153 -11.29 -21.64 -9.19
CA LYS A 153 -11.82 -22.98 -9.44
C LYS A 153 -11.05 -23.99 -8.60
N ARG A 154 -11.58 -25.23 -8.49
CA ARG A 154 -10.94 -26.29 -7.69
C ARG A 154 -9.44 -26.52 -8.00
N PRO A 155 -8.99 -26.53 -9.28
CA PRO A 155 -7.56 -26.65 -9.58
C PRO A 155 -6.73 -25.48 -9.06
N ASP A 156 -7.30 -24.27 -9.03
CA ASP A 156 -6.64 -23.08 -8.49
C ASP A 156 -6.53 -23.15 -6.96
N GLU A 157 -7.61 -23.57 -6.28
CA GLU A 157 -7.60 -23.74 -4.82
C GLU A 157 -6.55 -24.76 -4.36
N LYS A 158 -6.41 -25.86 -5.10
CA LYS A 158 -5.33 -26.85 -4.90
C LYS A 158 -3.97 -26.16 -5.02
N TRP A 159 -3.73 -25.47 -6.14
CA TRP A 159 -2.45 -24.81 -6.41
C TRP A 159 -2.08 -23.78 -5.33
N ILE A 160 -3.02 -22.93 -4.91
CA ILE A 160 -2.78 -21.88 -3.89
C ILE A 160 -2.47 -22.50 -2.53
N THR A 161 -3.16 -23.60 -2.20
CA THR A 161 -2.94 -24.31 -0.93
C THR A 161 -1.55 -24.93 -0.89
N GLU A 162 -1.14 -25.62 -1.96
CA GLU A 162 0.19 -26.23 -2.09
C GLU A 162 1.28 -25.14 -2.15
N ARG A 163 1.08 -24.10 -2.95
CA ARG A 163 2.02 -22.97 -3.08
C ARG A 163 2.33 -22.31 -1.74
N ALA A 164 1.30 -22.01 -0.95
CA ALA A 164 1.49 -21.40 0.36
C ALA A 164 2.16 -22.37 1.34
N TYR A 165 1.84 -23.67 1.26
CA TYR A 165 2.45 -24.70 2.11
C TYR A 165 3.93 -24.91 1.78
N GLU A 166 4.32 -24.82 0.51
CA GLU A 166 5.71 -24.92 0.05
C GLU A 166 6.53 -23.65 0.30
N ASN A 167 5.88 -22.52 0.52
CA ASN A 167 6.51 -21.20 0.74
C ASN A 167 6.03 -20.54 2.04
N PRO A 168 6.21 -21.20 3.20
CA PRO A 168 5.81 -20.63 4.48
C PRO A 168 6.70 -19.44 4.83
N LYS A 169 6.14 -18.40 5.46
CA LYS A 169 6.88 -17.19 5.86
C LYS A 169 6.39 -16.65 7.19
N PHE A 170 7.32 -16.28 8.06
CA PHE A 170 6.99 -15.44 9.22
C PHE A 170 6.69 -14.00 8.77
N VAL A 171 6.10 -13.21 9.68
CA VAL A 171 5.83 -11.79 9.44
C VAL A 171 7.13 -11.02 9.17
N GLU A 172 8.22 -11.40 9.84
CA GLU A 172 9.56 -10.82 9.68
C GLU A 172 10.21 -11.20 8.35
N ASP A 173 9.95 -12.41 7.82
CA ASP A 173 10.46 -12.82 6.51
C ASP A 173 9.76 -12.05 5.41
N LEU A 174 8.43 -11.91 5.51
CA LEU A 174 7.63 -11.18 4.54
C LEU A 174 8.05 -9.71 4.46
N VAL A 175 8.21 -9.01 5.60
CA VAL A 175 8.64 -7.61 5.60
C VAL A 175 10.05 -7.45 5.02
N ARG A 176 10.98 -8.38 5.33
CA ARG A 176 12.35 -8.37 4.79
C ARG A 176 12.36 -8.54 3.27
N ASP A 177 11.57 -9.48 2.74
CA ASP A 177 11.53 -9.73 1.30
C ASP A 177 10.92 -8.57 0.51
N VAL A 178 9.90 -7.90 1.07
CA VAL A 178 9.36 -6.67 0.48
C VAL A 178 10.40 -5.56 0.49
N ALA A 179 11.07 -5.35 1.62
CA ALA A 179 12.14 -4.34 1.73
C ALA A 179 13.28 -4.58 0.74
N LEU A 180 13.69 -5.83 0.51
CA LEU A 180 14.69 -6.19 -0.49
C LEU A 180 14.27 -5.78 -1.91
N ARG A 181 13.00 -5.98 -2.27
CA ARG A 181 12.46 -5.56 -3.57
C ARG A 181 12.42 -4.04 -3.71
N LEU A 182 11.99 -3.33 -2.66
CA LEU A 182 11.99 -1.86 -2.64
C LEU A 182 13.41 -1.29 -2.74
N ASN A 183 14.38 -1.92 -2.08
CA ASN A 183 15.79 -1.52 -2.16
C ASN A 183 16.38 -1.69 -3.56
N ALA A 184 15.87 -2.62 -4.36
CA ALA A 184 16.34 -2.90 -5.72
C ALA A 184 15.73 -1.98 -6.79
N ASP A 185 14.67 -1.24 -6.49
CA ASP A 185 14.00 -0.36 -7.45
C ASP A 185 14.47 1.10 -7.27
N ALA A 186 15.17 1.63 -8.29
CA ALA A 186 15.73 2.98 -8.28
C ALA A 186 14.67 4.11 -8.24
N ARG A 187 13.38 3.79 -8.46
CA ARG A 187 12.27 4.75 -8.35
C ARG A 187 11.78 4.92 -6.92
N ILE A 188 12.25 4.10 -5.99
CA ILE A 188 11.86 4.14 -4.58
C ILE A 188 12.90 4.94 -3.79
N GLY A 189 12.45 6.02 -3.16
CA GLY A 189 13.22 6.79 -2.19
C GLY A 189 13.08 6.20 -0.78
N ARG A 190 12.61 7.02 0.16
CA ARG A 190 12.24 6.55 1.51
C ARG A 190 11.06 5.60 1.47
N TYR A 191 10.98 4.70 2.43
CA TYR A 191 9.80 3.85 2.56
C TYR A 191 9.57 3.35 3.98
N ARG A 192 8.34 2.90 4.21
CA ARG A 192 7.89 2.13 5.37
C ARG A 192 7.10 0.93 4.85
N VAL A 193 7.48 -0.26 5.28
CA VAL A 193 6.74 -1.50 5.04
C VAL A 193 6.28 -2.06 6.36
N GLU A 194 4.99 -2.34 6.45
CA GLU A 194 4.36 -2.99 7.59
C GLU A 194 3.73 -4.30 7.13
N VAL A 195 3.86 -5.33 7.95
CA VAL A 195 3.15 -6.59 7.74
C VAL A 195 2.40 -6.91 9.01
N GLU A 196 1.09 -7.12 8.87
CA GLU A 196 0.20 -7.54 9.95
C GLU A 196 -0.44 -8.88 9.58
N ASN A 197 -0.21 -9.90 10.40
CA ASN A 197 -0.91 -11.17 10.31
C ASN A 197 -2.09 -11.18 11.29
N PHE A 198 -3.30 -11.39 10.77
CA PHE A 198 -4.47 -11.62 11.59
C PHE A 198 -4.48 -13.10 12.03
N GLU A 199 -3.76 -13.41 13.10
CA GLU A 199 -3.48 -14.80 13.52
C GLU A 199 -4.76 -15.65 13.60
N SER A 200 -4.78 -16.78 12.91
CA SER A 200 -5.98 -17.63 12.84
C SER A 200 -6.26 -18.43 14.11
N ILE A 201 -5.25 -18.58 14.97
CA ILE A 201 -5.31 -19.36 16.23
C ILE A 201 -5.24 -18.48 17.48
N HIS A 202 -5.12 -17.15 17.32
CA HIS A 202 -5.01 -16.19 18.40
C HIS A 202 -5.91 -14.98 18.14
N ASN A 203 -6.35 -14.29 19.19
CA ASN A 203 -7.17 -13.08 19.07
C ASN A 203 -6.32 -11.79 19.15
N HIS A 204 -5.17 -11.78 18.46
CA HIS A 204 -4.28 -10.65 18.32
C HIS A 204 -3.49 -10.79 17.01
N SER A 205 -2.92 -9.68 16.52
CA SER A 205 -2.10 -9.70 15.32
C SER A 205 -0.62 -9.88 15.64
N ALA A 206 0.11 -10.59 14.79
CA ALA A 206 1.57 -10.51 14.74
C ALA A 206 1.97 -9.41 13.74
N PHE A 207 2.96 -8.58 14.11
CA PHE A 207 3.30 -7.36 13.38
C PHE A 207 4.81 -7.19 13.22
N ALA A 208 5.26 -6.81 12.03
CA ALA A 208 6.63 -6.40 11.77
C ALA A 208 6.71 -5.18 10.84
N VAL A 209 7.77 -4.39 10.98
CA VAL A 209 7.97 -3.16 10.23
C VAL A 209 9.44 -2.99 9.84
N ILE A 210 9.68 -2.47 8.64
CA ILE A 210 10.99 -1.96 8.19
C ILE A 210 10.80 -0.56 7.61
N GLU A 211 11.67 0.36 8.00
CA GLU A 211 11.71 1.73 7.51
C GLU A 211 13.09 2.06 6.93
N ARG A 212 13.11 2.83 5.85
CA ARG A 212 14.31 3.39 5.24
C ARG A 212 14.12 4.90 5.07
N GLU A 213 14.97 5.68 5.73
CA GLU A 213 15.06 7.14 5.63
C GLU A 213 16.00 7.62 4.51
#